data_AF-A0A3S3PU00-F1
#
_entry.id   AF-A0A3S3PU00-F1
#
_cell.length_a   1.000
_cell.length_b   1.000
_cell.length_c   1.000
_cell.angle_alpha   90.00
_cell.angle_beta   90.00
_cell.angle_gamma   90.00
#
_symmetry.space_group_name_H-M   'P 1'
#
loop_
_entity.id
_entity.type
_entity.pdbx_description
1 polymer ?
#
loop_
_entity_poly.entity_id
_entity_poly.type
_entity_poly.pdbx_seq_one_letter_code
_entity_poly.pdbx_strand_id
1 'polypeptide(L)'
;MRSLVKLALYENNLSGVIPPTLGNFTQLTHLYLYENQISGTIPQEIGNMKSLIKLDLSKNNLIGFIPPTLRNLTKLIHLQLFTNQISGTIPLQIGNMRSLISLSLSGNNLTGFIPPTLGNLTLLTALRLDQNQISGTIPVEIGNMRSLVHLSLQQNQISGHVPTSFGEMPFQFSKLKNLEMLNLSHNMLSGSIPSSFEEMLSLSSVDVSYNDLEGPLPNNKAFLQASPEAFIINKDLCGEVQGLRPCNTSVISHGDKKKAHKGAITIVLPLMGVLFLLFALIVIYFVLNRKKRIVENDIQGRNPDLFSVWNYDGRIIYEDILGAIEDFNDKYFIGEGGYGKVYKADLPTGQVVAVKKLHPHEDGEQIDQTSFKNEIQVLTEIRHRNIVKLYGFCSHARCSFLVYEYMERGSLSEVLRNGEAMELDWMKRAKVVQSVAQALSYMHHDCNPPFVHRDLSSNNILLNMEFKACISDFGTARLLKPDSSN
;
A
#
# COMPACT_ATOMS: atom_id res chain seq x y z
N MET A 1 -37.61 22.79 -15.23
CA MET A 1 -37.58 22.90 -13.75
C MET A 1 -36.25 23.50 -13.25
N ARG A 2 -35.82 24.70 -13.69
CA ARG A 2 -34.55 25.32 -13.20
C ARG A 2 -34.65 25.94 -11.80
N SER A 3 -35.82 25.92 -11.18
CA SER A 3 -36.12 26.49 -9.85
C SER A 3 -36.13 25.46 -8.72
N LEU A 4 -35.82 24.18 -8.99
CA LEU A 4 -35.89 23.15 -7.95
C LEU A 4 -34.78 23.37 -6.91
N VAL A 5 -35.17 23.56 -5.65
CA VAL A 5 -34.25 23.85 -4.53
C VAL A 5 -34.01 22.61 -3.66
N LYS A 6 -34.97 21.71 -3.57
CA LYS A 6 -34.87 20.47 -2.78
C LYS A 6 -35.51 19.32 -3.54
N LEU A 7 -34.79 18.21 -3.64
CA LEU A 7 -35.29 16.94 -4.15
C LEU A 7 -35.11 15.89 -3.05
N ALA A 8 -36.22 15.32 -2.60
CA ALA A 8 -36.25 14.31 -1.55
C ALA A 8 -37.06 13.11 -2.05
N LEU A 9 -36.36 12.01 -2.28
CA LEU A 9 -36.91 10.74 -2.80
C LEU A 9 -36.46 9.55 -1.92
N TYR A 10 -36.04 9.82 -0.69
CA TYR A 10 -35.50 8.82 0.22
C TYR A 10 -36.56 7.85 0.76
N GLU A 11 -36.15 6.71 1.32
CA GLU A 11 -37.03 5.69 1.93
C GLU A 11 -38.10 5.19 0.94
N ASN A 12 -37.66 4.76 -0.23
CA ASN A 12 -38.52 4.22 -1.28
C ASN A 12 -37.89 2.96 -1.89
N ASN A 13 -38.54 2.37 -2.90
CA ASN A 13 -38.00 1.27 -3.69
C ASN A 13 -37.53 1.73 -5.08
N LEU A 14 -37.04 2.97 -5.21
CA LEU A 14 -36.57 3.48 -6.49
C LEU A 14 -35.32 2.73 -6.93
N SER A 15 -35.31 2.31 -8.19
CA SER A 15 -34.21 1.58 -8.82
C SER A 15 -33.75 2.29 -10.10
N GLY A 16 -32.67 1.79 -10.69
CA GLY A 16 -32.00 2.43 -11.82
C GLY A 16 -30.86 3.34 -11.38
N VAL A 17 -30.35 4.16 -12.29
CA VAL A 17 -29.13 4.95 -12.08
C VAL A 17 -29.44 6.42 -11.78
N ILE A 18 -28.51 7.11 -11.13
CA ILE A 18 -28.56 8.58 -11.05
C ILE A 18 -28.24 9.14 -12.44
N PRO A 19 -29.17 9.84 -13.12
CA PRO A 19 -28.91 10.34 -14.46
C PRO A 19 -27.93 11.54 -14.40
N PRO A 20 -26.93 11.63 -15.29
CA PRO A 20 -26.02 12.78 -15.37
C PRO A 20 -26.75 14.14 -15.52
N THR A 21 -27.92 14.14 -16.14
CA THR A 21 -28.77 15.33 -16.33
C THR A 21 -29.27 15.92 -15.00
N LEU A 22 -29.24 15.17 -13.90
CA LEU A 22 -29.53 15.70 -12.56
C LEU A 22 -28.54 16.81 -12.17
N GLY A 23 -27.31 16.79 -12.69
CA GLY A 23 -26.32 17.86 -12.50
C GLY A 23 -26.75 19.23 -13.05
N ASN A 24 -27.80 19.30 -13.87
CA ASN A 24 -28.31 20.56 -14.43
C ASN A 24 -29.15 21.38 -13.43
N PHE A 25 -29.52 20.82 -12.27
CA PHE A 25 -30.27 21.53 -11.23
C PHE A 25 -29.33 22.35 -10.34
N THR A 26 -28.70 23.38 -10.92
CA THR A 26 -27.67 24.20 -10.25
C THR A 26 -28.15 24.99 -9.03
N GLN A 27 -29.47 25.17 -8.87
CA GLN A 27 -30.11 25.83 -7.73
C GLN A 27 -30.46 24.86 -6.59
N LEU A 28 -30.23 23.55 -6.78
CA LEU A 28 -30.54 22.54 -5.79
C LEU A 28 -29.60 22.70 -4.58
N THR A 29 -30.19 22.72 -3.39
CA THR A 29 -29.49 22.83 -2.10
C THR A 29 -29.52 21.52 -1.33
N HIS A 30 -30.51 20.68 -1.58
CA HIS A 30 -30.71 19.42 -0.88
C HIS A 30 -31.06 18.32 -1.88
N LEU A 31 -30.25 17.29 -1.93
CA LEU A 31 -30.50 16.07 -2.68
C LEU A 31 -30.47 14.88 -1.73
N TYR A 32 -31.65 14.30 -1.49
CA TYR A 32 -31.82 13.12 -0.63
C TYR A 32 -32.38 11.96 -1.44
N LEU A 33 -31.55 10.96 -1.68
CA LEU A 33 -31.88 9.73 -2.40
C LEU A 33 -31.64 8.47 -1.54
N TYR A 34 -31.41 8.64 -0.24
CA TYR A 34 -31.02 7.53 0.63
C TYR A 34 -32.10 6.46 0.80
N GLU A 35 -31.69 5.26 1.20
CA GLU A 35 -32.61 4.14 1.51
C GLU A 35 -33.52 3.81 0.31
N ASN A 36 -32.87 3.41 -0.78
CA ASN A 36 -33.47 3.02 -2.06
C ASN A 36 -32.66 1.86 -2.69
N GLN A 37 -32.98 1.50 -3.94
CA GLN A 37 -32.29 0.47 -4.73
C GLN A 37 -31.50 1.07 -5.90
N ILE A 38 -31.08 2.33 -5.80
CA ILE A 38 -30.38 3.05 -6.88
C ILE A 38 -29.01 2.40 -7.09
N SER A 39 -28.67 2.12 -8.35
CA SER A 39 -27.46 1.44 -8.78
C SER A 39 -26.63 2.31 -9.73
N GLY A 40 -25.53 1.75 -10.25
CA GLY A 40 -24.60 2.48 -11.11
C GLY A 40 -23.67 3.41 -10.34
N THR A 41 -23.02 4.33 -11.04
CA THR A 41 -22.01 5.22 -10.46
C THR A 41 -22.61 6.57 -10.02
N ILE A 42 -21.88 7.29 -9.17
CA ILE A 42 -22.16 8.70 -8.88
C ILE A 42 -21.69 9.54 -10.09
N PRO A 43 -22.57 10.23 -10.83
CA PRO A 43 -22.17 11.00 -12.00
C PRO A 43 -21.29 12.19 -11.63
N GLN A 44 -20.25 12.47 -12.42
CA GLN A 44 -19.36 13.62 -12.20
C GLN A 44 -20.11 14.95 -12.27
N GLU A 45 -21.22 15.01 -13.02
CA GLU A 45 -22.09 16.16 -13.23
C GLU A 45 -22.76 16.61 -11.93
N ILE A 46 -22.83 15.76 -10.90
CA ILE A 46 -23.25 16.19 -9.55
C ILE A 46 -22.39 17.36 -9.06
N GLY A 47 -21.10 17.39 -9.43
CA GLY A 47 -20.18 18.49 -9.13
C GLY A 47 -20.59 19.86 -9.73
N ASN A 48 -21.56 19.91 -10.64
CA ASN A 48 -22.09 21.16 -11.19
C ASN A 48 -23.09 21.86 -10.27
N MET A 49 -23.67 21.15 -9.30
CA MET A 49 -24.69 21.69 -8.38
C MET A 49 -24.05 22.52 -7.24
N LYS A 50 -23.38 23.62 -7.59
CA LYS A 50 -22.59 24.45 -6.64
C LYS A 50 -23.39 25.05 -5.47
N SER A 51 -24.72 25.02 -5.54
CA SER A 51 -25.62 25.45 -4.45
C SER A 51 -25.87 24.36 -3.40
N LEU A 52 -25.40 23.13 -3.62
CA LEU A 52 -25.71 21.98 -2.79
C LEU A 52 -25.10 22.12 -1.39
N ILE A 53 -25.95 21.95 -0.38
CA ILE A 53 -25.65 22.01 1.05
C ILE A 53 -25.66 20.61 1.65
N LYS A 54 -26.61 19.77 1.23
CA LYS A 54 -26.72 18.38 1.70
C LYS A 54 -26.86 17.42 0.52
N LEU A 55 -25.97 16.43 0.49
CA LEU A 55 -26.00 15.30 -0.43
C LEU A 55 -26.06 14.01 0.37
N ASP A 56 -27.17 13.31 0.28
CA ASP A 56 -27.35 12.01 0.91
C ASP A 56 -27.75 10.96 -0.12
N LEU A 57 -26.80 10.06 -0.40
CA LEU A 57 -26.94 8.93 -1.31
C LEU A 57 -26.75 7.59 -0.56
N SER A 58 -26.83 7.62 0.77
CA SER A 58 -26.56 6.45 1.61
C SER A 58 -27.58 5.32 1.42
N LYS A 59 -27.26 4.10 1.87
CA LYS A 59 -28.14 2.92 1.83
C LYS A 59 -28.75 2.69 0.43
N ASN A 60 -27.87 2.49 -0.55
CA ASN A 60 -28.22 2.20 -1.95
C ASN A 60 -27.26 1.13 -2.50
N ASN A 61 -27.32 0.87 -3.81
CA ASN A 61 -26.47 -0.09 -4.53
C ASN A 61 -25.45 0.63 -5.43
N LEU A 62 -24.97 1.82 -5.04
CA LEU A 62 -24.03 2.60 -5.85
C LEU A 62 -22.66 1.92 -5.91
N ILE A 63 -22.06 1.90 -7.10
CA ILE A 63 -20.75 1.29 -7.40
C ILE A 63 -19.77 2.33 -7.96
N GLY A 64 -18.53 1.91 -8.23
CA GLY A 64 -17.50 2.75 -8.82
C GLY A 64 -16.90 3.75 -7.83
N PHE A 65 -16.30 4.81 -8.34
CA PHE A 65 -15.46 5.73 -7.55
C PHE A 65 -16.23 6.96 -7.05
N ILE A 66 -15.73 7.58 -5.97
CA ILE A 66 -16.17 8.91 -5.57
C ILE A 66 -15.63 9.94 -6.59
N PRO A 67 -16.48 10.72 -7.31
CA PRO A 67 -15.99 11.64 -8.33
C PRO A 67 -15.15 12.78 -7.74
N PRO A 68 -13.93 13.04 -8.22
CA PRO A 68 -13.13 14.19 -7.76
C PRO A 68 -13.81 15.55 -8.00
N THR A 69 -14.79 15.61 -8.91
CA THR A 69 -15.60 16.81 -9.19
C THR A 69 -16.47 17.23 -8.01
N LEU A 70 -16.74 16.36 -7.02
CA LEU A 70 -17.45 16.73 -5.80
C LEU A 70 -16.76 17.87 -5.04
N ARG A 71 -15.45 18.07 -5.25
CA ARG A 71 -14.71 19.23 -4.72
C ARG A 71 -15.32 20.58 -5.09
N ASN A 72 -16.07 20.64 -6.19
CA ASN A 72 -16.69 21.87 -6.69
C ASN A 72 -17.91 22.29 -5.85
N LEU A 73 -18.42 21.41 -4.99
CA LEU A 73 -19.55 21.66 -4.10
C LEU A 73 -19.10 22.43 -2.86
N THR A 74 -18.64 23.67 -3.05
CA THR A 74 -18.00 24.48 -2.00
C THR A 74 -18.93 24.86 -0.84
N LYS A 75 -20.24 24.75 -1.01
CA LYS A 75 -21.27 24.99 0.03
C LYS A 75 -21.70 23.71 0.77
N LEU A 76 -21.17 22.55 0.39
CA LEU A 76 -21.63 21.28 0.95
C LEU A 76 -21.21 21.16 2.42
N ILE A 77 -22.19 20.88 3.27
CA ILE A 77 -22.05 20.71 4.72
C ILE A 77 -22.09 19.23 5.10
N HIS A 78 -22.97 18.46 4.45
CA HIS A 78 -23.14 17.03 4.70
C HIS A 78 -22.95 16.23 3.41
N LEU A 79 -21.98 15.31 3.43
CA LEU A 79 -21.77 14.31 2.39
C LEU A 79 -21.94 12.92 3.01
N GLN A 80 -23.05 12.25 2.68
CA GLN A 80 -23.40 10.93 3.19
C GLN A 80 -23.45 9.93 2.03
N LEU A 81 -22.50 9.00 2.00
CA LEU A 81 -22.38 7.94 0.99
C LEU A 81 -22.36 6.54 1.62
N PHE A 82 -22.66 6.43 2.92
CA PHE A 82 -22.51 5.19 3.67
C PHE A 82 -23.45 4.07 3.21
N THR A 83 -23.09 2.82 3.44
CA THR A 83 -23.86 1.62 3.06
C THR A 83 -24.16 1.60 1.55
N ASN A 84 -23.10 1.45 0.76
CA ASN A 84 -23.13 1.27 -0.70
C ASN A 84 -22.03 0.26 -1.11
N GLN A 85 -21.73 0.17 -2.40
CA GLN A 85 -20.67 -0.69 -2.98
C GLN A 85 -19.59 0.16 -3.67
N ILE A 86 -19.38 1.39 -3.19
CA ILE A 86 -18.41 2.34 -3.76
C ILE A 86 -16.99 1.80 -3.52
N SER A 87 -16.15 1.83 -4.55
CA SER A 87 -14.80 1.25 -4.55
C SER A 87 -13.72 2.26 -4.93
N GLY A 88 -12.46 1.82 -4.87
CA GLY A 88 -11.28 2.64 -5.10
C GLY A 88 -10.94 3.56 -3.93
N THR A 89 -10.18 4.62 -4.17
CA THR A 89 -9.60 5.45 -3.10
C THR A 89 -10.47 6.66 -2.76
N ILE A 90 -10.29 7.20 -1.54
CA ILE A 90 -10.85 8.49 -1.16
C ILE A 90 -10.09 9.60 -1.94
N PRO A 91 -10.76 10.40 -2.80
CA PRO A 91 -10.07 11.43 -3.56
C PRO A 91 -9.48 12.51 -2.64
N LEU A 92 -8.20 12.85 -2.85
CA LEU A 92 -7.52 13.92 -2.09
C LEU A 92 -8.24 15.27 -2.16
N GLN A 93 -9.02 15.50 -3.24
CA GLN A 93 -9.75 16.73 -3.48
C GLN A 93 -10.90 16.95 -2.49
N ILE A 94 -11.38 15.90 -1.79
CA ILE A 94 -12.35 16.04 -0.70
C ILE A 94 -11.80 16.95 0.40
N GLY A 95 -10.49 16.90 0.65
CA GLY A 95 -9.81 17.80 1.60
C GLY A 95 -9.91 19.30 1.27
N ASN A 96 -10.41 19.67 0.09
CA ASN A 96 -10.66 21.07 -0.28
C ASN A 96 -12.09 21.55 0.04
N MET A 97 -12.98 20.66 0.48
CA MET A 97 -14.39 20.97 0.77
C MET A 97 -14.55 21.54 2.20
N ARG A 98 -13.93 22.69 2.46
CA ARG A 98 -13.77 23.27 3.81
C ARG A 98 -15.05 23.59 4.58
N SER A 99 -16.21 23.61 3.90
CA SER A 99 -17.53 23.81 4.51
C SER A 99 -18.12 22.54 5.13
N LEU A 100 -17.50 21.37 4.91
CA LEU A 100 -18.01 20.10 5.41
C LEU A 100 -17.98 20.06 6.95
N ILE A 101 -19.12 19.68 7.51
CA ILE A 101 -19.33 19.42 8.93
C ILE A 101 -19.46 17.91 9.18
N SER A 102 -19.96 17.14 8.22
CA SER A 102 -20.08 15.69 8.34
C SER A 102 -19.75 14.98 7.03
N LEU A 103 -18.86 14.00 7.13
CA LEU A 103 -18.45 13.11 6.05
C LEU A 103 -18.62 11.66 6.52
N SER A 104 -19.50 10.91 5.87
CA SER A 104 -19.72 9.49 6.14
C SER A 104 -19.56 8.67 4.87
N LEU A 105 -18.54 7.83 4.84
CA LEU A 105 -18.21 6.90 3.76
C LEU A 105 -18.30 5.43 4.22
N SER A 106 -18.85 5.19 5.41
CA SER A 106 -18.83 3.88 6.06
C SER A 106 -19.57 2.79 5.27
N GLY A 107 -19.18 1.53 5.42
CA GLY A 107 -19.89 0.41 4.78
C GLY A 107 -19.83 0.47 3.27
N ASN A 108 -18.61 0.52 2.72
CA ASN A 108 -18.31 0.53 1.30
C ASN A 108 -17.12 -0.40 1.00
N ASN A 109 -16.63 -0.39 -0.24
CA ASN A 109 -15.48 -1.17 -0.68
C ASN A 109 -14.25 -0.27 -0.97
N LEU A 110 -14.10 0.83 -0.20
CA LEU A 110 -13.00 1.79 -0.39
C LEU A 110 -11.67 1.18 0.03
N THR A 111 -10.63 1.44 -0.76
CA THR A 111 -9.26 0.94 -0.58
C THR A 111 -8.24 2.08 -0.52
N GLY A 112 -6.97 1.75 -0.29
CA GLY A 112 -5.88 2.73 -0.23
C GLY A 112 -5.83 3.47 1.11
N PHE A 113 -5.16 4.62 1.13
CA PHE A 113 -4.85 5.36 2.36
C PHE A 113 -5.90 6.44 2.69
N ILE A 114 -6.00 6.79 3.98
CA ILE A 114 -6.68 8.03 4.40
C ILE A 114 -5.87 9.22 3.86
N PRO A 115 -6.43 10.11 3.01
CA PRO A 115 -5.66 11.23 2.48
C PRO A 115 -5.29 12.24 3.58
N PRO A 116 -4.01 12.65 3.69
CA PRO A 116 -3.59 13.70 4.63
C PRO A 116 -4.36 15.02 4.44
N THR A 117 -4.84 15.28 3.23
CA THR A 117 -5.63 16.47 2.91
C THR A 117 -6.95 16.54 3.67
N LEU A 118 -7.48 15.45 4.23
CA LEU A 118 -8.66 15.48 5.10
C LEU A 118 -8.43 16.34 6.35
N GLY A 119 -7.18 16.47 6.81
CA GLY A 119 -6.83 17.37 7.92
C GLY A 119 -7.13 18.84 7.68
N ASN A 120 -7.38 19.26 6.42
CA ASN A 120 -7.79 20.62 6.09
C ASN A 120 -9.26 20.92 6.42
N LEU A 121 -10.07 19.90 6.74
CA LEU A 121 -11.50 20.04 7.03
C LEU A 121 -11.72 20.44 8.50
N THR A 122 -11.28 21.64 8.86
CA THR A 122 -11.25 22.10 10.27
C THR A 122 -12.63 22.29 10.92
N LEU A 123 -13.70 22.39 10.12
CA LEU A 123 -15.10 22.45 10.58
C LEU A 123 -15.76 21.06 10.73
N LEU A 124 -15.07 19.99 10.35
CA LEU A 124 -15.63 18.65 10.38
C LEU A 124 -15.84 18.20 11.83
N THR A 125 -17.06 17.78 12.14
CA THR A 125 -17.48 17.28 13.47
C THR A 125 -17.62 15.76 13.48
N ALA A 126 -17.90 15.14 12.33
CA ALA A 126 -18.02 13.70 12.20
C ALA A 126 -17.29 13.20 10.95
N LEU A 127 -16.33 12.31 11.16
CA LEU A 127 -15.64 11.54 10.12
C LEU A 127 -15.87 10.05 10.37
N ARG A 128 -16.63 9.42 9.47
CA ARG A 128 -16.90 7.98 9.52
C ARG A 128 -16.40 7.29 8.26
N LEU A 129 -15.40 6.44 8.42
CA LEU A 129 -14.76 5.66 7.35
C LEU A 129 -14.77 4.14 7.67
N ASP A 130 -15.52 3.74 8.68
CA ASP A 130 -15.60 2.36 9.15
C ASP A 130 -16.19 1.39 8.10
N GLN A 131 -15.94 0.10 8.26
CA GLN A 131 -16.46 -0.95 7.35
C GLN A 131 -16.04 -0.71 5.90
N ASN A 132 -14.73 -0.62 5.68
CA ASN A 132 -14.10 -0.49 4.37
C ASN A 132 -12.84 -1.37 4.29
N GLN A 133 -12.03 -1.21 3.25
CA GLN A 133 -10.74 -1.89 3.04
C GLN A 133 -9.58 -0.88 3.03
N ILE A 134 -9.70 0.20 3.81
CA ILE A 134 -8.70 1.27 3.90
C ILE A 134 -7.48 0.71 4.64
N SER A 135 -6.29 0.98 4.12
CA SER A 135 -5.02 0.46 4.63
C SER A 135 -3.99 1.57 4.91
N GLY A 136 -2.84 1.18 5.46
CA GLY A 136 -1.75 2.06 5.88
C GLY A 136 -2.04 2.79 7.19
N THR A 137 -1.35 3.90 7.44
CA THR A 137 -1.37 4.62 8.72
C THR A 137 -2.45 5.69 8.79
N ILE A 138 -2.79 6.12 10.00
CA ILE A 138 -3.64 7.29 10.21
C ILE A 138 -2.78 8.56 10.08
N PRO A 139 -3.09 9.50 9.16
CA PRO A 139 -2.27 10.69 8.96
C PRO A 139 -2.23 11.61 10.19
N VAL A 140 -1.06 12.19 10.46
CA VAL A 140 -0.86 13.17 11.56
C VAL A 140 -1.76 14.40 11.40
N GLU A 141 -2.10 14.74 10.17
CA GLU A 141 -2.94 15.87 9.79
C GLU A 141 -4.37 15.72 10.29
N ILE A 142 -4.84 14.51 10.62
CA ILE A 142 -6.14 14.31 11.26
C ILE A 142 -6.23 15.13 12.55
N GLY A 143 -5.12 15.30 13.28
CA GLY A 143 -5.04 16.15 14.47
C GLY A 143 -5.30 17.65 14.24
N ASN A 144 -5.40 18.11 12.98
CA ASN A 144 -5.76 19.49 12.65
C ASN A 144 -7.28 19.74 12.67
N MET A 145 -8.12 18.69 12.66
CA MET A 145 -9.58 18.80 12.67
C MET A 145 -10.11 19.11 14.07
N ARG A 146 -9.84 20.30 14.59
CA ARG A 146 -10.14 20.69 15.99
C ARG A 146 -11.63 20.65 16.37
N SER A 147 -12.53 20.67 15.39
CA SER A 147 -13.98 20.58 15.61
C SER A 147 -14.50 19.13 15.67
N LEU A 148 -13.62 18.13 15.48
CA LEU A 148 -14.03 16.74 15.38
C LEU A 148 -14.55 16.22 16.71
N VAL A 149 -15.76 15.66 16.69
CA VAL A 149 -16.48 15.08 17.84
C VAL A 149 -16.56 13.56 17.71
N HIS A 150 -16.76 13.05 16.49
CA HIS A 150 -16.86 11.62 16.21
C HIS A 150 -15.86 11.18 15.14
N LEU A 151 -14.99 10.24 15.50
CA LEU A 151 -14.07 9.56 14.59
C LEU A 151 -14.30 8.05 14.64
N SER A 152 -14.70 7.47 13.52
CA SER A 152 -14.93 6.04 13.37
C SER A 152 -14.13 5.49 12.20
N LEU A 153 -13.18 4.60 12.50
CA LEU A 153 -12.30 3.92 11.55
C LEU A 153 -12.38 2.39 11.69
N GLN A 154 -13.31 1.87 12.48
CA GLN A 154 -13.40 0.44 12.80
C GLN A 154 -13.57 -0.43 11.55
N GLN A 155 -13.17 -1.69 11.62
CA GLN A 155 -13.34 -2.68 10.55
C GLN A 155 -12.72 -2.20 9.23
N ASN A 156 -11.41 -1.98 9.26
CA ASN A 156 -10.57 -1.64 8.11
C ASN A 156 -9.26 -2.46 8.16
N GLN A 157 -8.31 -2.12 7.30
CA GLN A 157 -6.97 -2.69 7.24
C GLN A 157 -5.90 -1.68 7.67
N ILE A 158 -6.26 -0.73 8.54
CA ILE A 158 -5.35 0.33 9.00
C ILE A 158 -4.28 -0.32 9.85
N SER A 159 -3.02 -0.10 9.50
CA SER A 159 -1.87 -0.68 10.20
C SER A 159 -0.94 0.39 10.73
N GLY A 160 -0.20 0.02 11.79
CA GLY A 160 0.96 0.77 12.24
C GLY A 160 2.26 0.40 11.51
N HIS A 161 2.24 -0.56 10.58
CA HIS A 161 3.47 -1.17 10.05
C HIS A 161 3.75 -0.77 8.59
N VAL A 162 4.53 0.30 8.39
CA VAL A 162 5.43 0.53 7.24
C VAL A 162 6.70 1.25 7.76
N PRO A 163 7.92 0.88 7.32
CA PRO A 163 9.06 0.67 8.23
C PRO A 163 9.81 1.94 8.61
N THR A 164 10.37 1.90 9.82
CA THR A 164 11.26 2.89 10.46
C THR A 164 10.58 4.23 10.83
N SER A 165 10.05 4.27 12.06
CA SER A 165 9.88 5.45 12.96
C SER A 165 8.52 6.16 13.14
N PHE A 166 7.40 5.77 12.52
CA PHE A 166 6.09 6.42 12.79
C PHE A 166 4.87 5.47 12.82
N GLY A 167 5.07 4.24 13.28
CA GLY A 167 4.04 3.20 13.31
C GLY A 167 3.02 3.27 14.44
N GLU A 168 2.98 4.37 15.18
CA GLU A 168 2.13 4.57 16.36
C GLU A 168 0.90 5.41 16.00
N MET A 169 -0.14 5.32 16.84
CA MET A 169 -1.21 6.31 16.84
C MET A 169 -0.60 7.73 16.89
N PRO A 170 -0.92 8.65 15.97
CA PRO A 170 -0.20 9.91 15.88
C PRO A 170 -0.33 10.74 17.16
N PHE A 171 0.78 11.22 17.73
CA PHE A 171 0.74 12.03 18.96
C PHE A 171 -0.14 13.29 18.80
N GLN A 172 -0.30 13.78 17.57
CA GLN A 172 -1.14 14.91 17.19
C GLN A 172 -2.63 14.66 17.41
N PHE A 173 -3.08 13.42 17.60
CA PHE A 173 -4.47 13.11 17.96
C PHE A 173 -4.87 13.79 19.29
N SER A 174 -3.92 13.98 20.20
CA SER A 174 -4.13 14.74 21.45
C SER A 174 -4.59 16.19 21.24
N LYS A 175 -4.45 16.74 20.03
CA LYS A 175 -4.95 18.08 19.66
C LYS A 175 -6.48 18.10 19.44
N LEU A 176 -7.12 16.94 19.30
CA LEU A 176 -8.56 16.80 19.09
C LEU A 176 -9.32 16.96 20.42
N LYS A 177 -9.25 18.16 21.00
CA LYS A 177 -9.81 18.44 22.34
C LYS A 177 -11.34 18.31 22.42
N ASN A 178 -12.05 18.33 21.29
CA ASN A 178 -13.50 18.17 21.21
C ASN A 178 -13.94 16.73 20.88
N LEU A 179 -13.00 15.79 20.71
CA LEU A 179 -13.35 14.42 20.33
C LEU A 179 -14.05 13.74 21.50
N GLU A 180 -15.27 13.27 21.28
CA GLU A 180 -16.10 12.58 22.27
C GLU A 180 -16.12 11.08 22.04
N MET A 181 -16.10 10.64 20.78
CA MET A 181 -16.16 9.24 20.38
C MET A 181 -15.01 8.89 19.44
N LEU A 182 -14.22 7.89 19.84
CA LEU A 182 -13.14 7.31 19.05
C LEU A 182 -13.35 5.80 18.92
N ASN A 183 -13.58 5.33 17.70
CA ASN A 183 -13.67 3.89 17.44
C ASN A 183 -12.64 3.47 16.37
N LEU A 184 -11.69 2.64 16.79
CA LEU A 184 -10.58 2.12 16.01
C LEU A 184 -10.55 0.59 15.96
N SER A 185 -11.61 -0.07 16.45
CA SER A 185 -11.59 -1.52 16.61
C SER A 185 -11.50 -2.28 15.28
N HIS A 186 -11.07 -3.54 15.32
CA HIS A 186 -10.91 -4.38 14.13
C HIS A 186 -10.04 -3.73 13.04
N ASN A 187 -8.79 -3.45 13.42
CA ASN A 187 -7.73 -2.97 12.53
C ASN A 187 -6.42 -3.73 12.83
N MET A 188 -5.30 -3.27 12.31
CA MET A 188 -3.95 -3.80 12.55
C MET A 188 -3.05 -2.76 13.23
N LEU A 189 -3.64 -1.93 14.12
CA LEU A 189 -2.89 -0.92 14.85
C LEU A 189 -1.95 -1.58 15.86
N SER A 190 -0.72 -1.09 15.97
CA SER A 190 0.32 -1.69 16.79
C SER A 190 1.07 -0.63 17.60
N GLY A 191 1.87 -1.04 18.58
CA GLY A 191 2.59 -0.13 19.46
C GLY A 191 1.71 0.40 20.60
N SER A 192 2.14 1.49 21.22
CA SER A 192 1.45 2.05 22.39
C SER A 192 0.41 3.11 22.01
N ILE A 193 -0.62 3.22 22.85
CA ILE A 193 -1.54 4.37 22.80
C ILE A 193 -0.80 5.56 23.43
N PRO A 194 -0.65 6.70 22.74
CA PRO A 194 0.11 7.83 23.24
C PRO A 194 -0.42 8.34 24.59
N SER A 195 0.48 8.54 25.55
CA SER A 195 0.13 9.11 26.86
C SER A 195 -0.51 10.50 26.76
N SER A 196 -0.26 11.23 25.67
CA SER A 196 -0.91 12.52 25.40
C SER A 196 -2.44 12.43 25.25
N PHE A 197 -3.02 11.24 25.12
CA PHE A 197 -4.47 11.02 25.18
C PHE A 197 -5.05 11.32 26.57
N GLU A 198 -4.23 11.37 27.62
CA GLU A 198 -4.64 11.87 28.95
C GLU A 198 -5.22 13.28 28.87
N GLU A 199 -4.74 14.09 27.93
CA GLU A 199 -5.21 15.46 27.74
C GLU A 199 -6.48 15.59 26.89
N MET A 200 -7.06 14.48 26.43
CA MET A 200 -8.29 14.46 25.61
C MET A 200 -9.53 14.41 26.51
N LEU A 201 -9.77 15.50 27.24
CA LEU A 201 -10.76 15.54 28.34
C LEU A 201 -12.22 15.38 27.90
N SER A 202 -12.54 15.67 26.64
CA SER A 202 -13.90 15.49 26.09
C SER A 202 -14.19 14.05 25.69
N LEU A 203 -13.16 13.20 25.60
CA LEU A 203 -13.33 11.82 25.18
C LEU A 203 -14.20 11.10 26.21
N SER A 204 -15.26 10.46 25.72
CA SER A 204 -16.25 9.77 26.55
C SER A 204 -16.46 8.31 26.15
N SER A 205 -16.21 7.98 24.88
CA SER A 205 -16.32 6.63 24.34
C SER A 205 -15.07 6.28 23.55
N VAL A 206 -14.46 5.14 23.87
CA VAL A 206 -13.31 4.59 23.16
C VAL A 206 -13.52 3.10 22.91
N ASP A 207 -13.17 2.65 21.70
CA ASP A 207 -13.03 1.23 21.37
C ASP A 207 -11.78 1.04 20.50
N VAL A 208 -10.86 0.22 21.00
CA VAL A 208 -9.59 -0.14 20.37
C VAL A 208 -9.39 -1.66 20.31
N SER A 209 -10.47 -2.42 20.51
CA SER A 209 -10.44 -3.89 20.49
C SER A 209 -10.04 -4.45 19.13
N TYR A 210 -9.57 -5.69 19.08
CA TYR A 210 -9.17 -6.37 17.84
C TYR A 210 -8.11 -5.57 17.05
N ASN A 211 -6.96 -5.34 17.69
CA ASN A 211 -5.76 -4.72 17.14
C ASN A 211 -4.50 -5.44 17.70
N ASP A 212 -3.31 -4.87 17.50
CA ASP A 212 -2.01 -5.36 18.00
C ASP A 212 -1.38 -4.38 19.02
N LEU A 213 -2.19 -3.61 19.76
CA LEU A 213 -1.70 -2.57 20.67
C LEU A 213 -1.10 -3.16 21.96
N GLU A 214 -0.15 -2.46 22.55
CA GLU A 214 0.55 -2.85 23.79
C GLU A 214 0.84 -1.66 24.71
N GLY A 215 1.10 -1.94 25.98
CA GLY A 215 1.48 -0.92 26.97
C GLY A 215 0.31 -0.33 27.76
N PRO A 216 0.58 0.74 28.53
CA PRO A 216 -0.40 1.31 29.45
C PRO A 216 -1.53 2.06 28.74
N LEU A 217 -2.75 1.90 29.24
CA LEU A 217 -3.87 2.75 28.84
C LEU A 217 -3.71 4.18 29.39
N PRO A 218 -4.04 5.22 28.60
CA PRO A 218 -4.05 6.60 29.08
C PRO A 218 -5.02 6.81 30.25
N ASN A 219 -4.59 7.58 31.25
CA ASN A 219 -5.40 7.90 32.42
C ASN A 219 -6.43 9.01 32.15
N ASN A 220 -7.48 8.71 31.38
CA ASN A 220 -8.63 9.61 31.21
C ASN A 220 -9.97 8.88 31.40
N LYS A 221 -11.06 9.66 31.56
CA LYS A 221 -12.40 9.13 31.85
C LYS A 221 -12.87 8.08 30.83
N ALA A 222 -12.62 8.27 29.53
CA ALA A 222 -13.05 7.33 28.50
C ALA A 222 -12.38 5.96 28.66
N PHE A 223 -11.06 5.92 28.85
CA PHE A 223 -10.34 4.65 29.00
C PHE A 223 -10.67 3.96 30.32
N LEU A 224 -10.79 4.72 31.42
CA LEU A 224 -11.07 4.16 32.75
C LEU A 224 -12.49 3.60 32.88
N GLN A 225 -13.47 4.19 32.19
CA GLN A 225 -14.88 3.83 32.30
C GLN A 225 -15.37 2.97 31.13
N ALA A 226 -14.54 2.72 30.12
CA ALA A 226 -14.88 1.83 29.01
C ALA A 226 -15.08 0.39 29.48
N SER A 227 -15.96 -0.32 28.79
CA SER A 227 -16.17 -1.75 29.00
C SER A 227 -14.88 -2.52 28.69
N PRO A 228 -14.57 -3.63 29.39
CA PRO A 228 -13.38 -4.44 29.08
C PRO A 228 -13.33 -4.89 27.61
N GLU A 229 -14.50 -5.09 26.98
CA GLU A 229 -14.68 -5.43 25.57
C GLU A 229 -14.07 -4.40 24.62
N ALA A 230 -13.93 -3.14 25.03
CA ALA A 230 -13.28 -2.09 24.23
C ALA A 230 -11.76 -2.29 24.06
N PHE A 231 -11.17 -3.26 24.77
CA PHE A 231 -9.73 -3.50 24.82
C PHE A 231 -9.32 -4.93 24.47
N ILE A 232 -10.27 -5.85 24.29
CA ILE A 232 -9.97 -7.27 24.04
C ILE A 232 -9.22 -7.45 22.72
N ILE A 233 -8.49 -8.56 22.63
CA ILE A 233 -7.75 -8.96 21.42
C ILE A 233 -6.80 -7.82 21.01
N ASN A 234 -5.86 -7.55 21.90
CA ASN A 234 -4.69 -6.69 21.71
C ASN A 234 -3.45 -7.45 22.21
N LYS A 235 -2.26 -6.98 21.84
CA LYS A 235 -1.01 -7.69 22.13
C LYS A 235 -0.72 -7.73 23.63
N ASP A 236 -0.72 -6.58 24.31
CA ASP A 236 -0.41 -6.50 25.75
C ASP A 236 -0.82 -5.17 26.40
N LEU A 237 -2.12 -4.81 26.31
CA LEU A 237 -2.64 -3.62 27.00
C LEU A 237 -2.74 -3.86 28.52
N CYS A 238 -2.38 -2.85 29.32
CA CYS A 238 -2.46 -2.89 30.77
C CYS A 238 -3.02 -1.58 31.36
N GLY A 239 -3.60 -1.64 32.56
CA GLY A 239 -4.12 -0.45 33.24
C GLY A 239 -5.04 -0.78 34.40
N GLU A 240 -5.45 0.26 35.15
CA GLU A 240 -6.40 0.17 36.26
C GLU A 240 -7.86 0.08 35.76
N VAL A 241 -8.12 -0.81 34.80
CA VAL A 241 -9.44 -1.06 34.21
C VAL A 241 -9.84 -2.50 34.49
N GLN A 242 -11.11 -2.70 34.87
CA GLN A 242 -11.64 -4.04 35.14
C GLN A 242 -11.40 -4.95 33.92
N GLY A 243 -10.89 -6.16 34.15
CA GLY A 243 -10.60 -7.12 33.06
C GLY A 243 -9.23 -6.98 32.40
N LEU A 244 -8.46 -5.92 32.68
CA LEU A 244 -7.06 -5.79 32.29
C LEU A 244 -6.12 -6.04 33.48
N ARG A 245 -4.89 -6.47 33.17
CA ARG A 245 -3.84 -6.60 34.19
C ARG A 245 -3.33 -5.20 34.60
N PRO A 246 -3.01 -4.97 35.87
CA PRO A 246 -2.29 -3.77 36.28
C PRO A 246 -0.94 -3.68 35.56
N CYS A 247 -0.52 -2.48 35.20
CA CYS A 247 0.81 -2.29 34.64
C CYS A 247 1.87 -2.49 35.73
N ASN A 248 2.83 -3.40 35.53
CA ASN A 248 3.92 -3.60 36.49
C ASN A 248 4.80 -2.34 36.58
N THR A 249 4.67 -1.59 37.67
CA THR A 249 5.57 -0.49 38.05
C THR A 249 6.86 -1.06 38.64
N SER A 250 7.64 -1.80 37.85
CA SER A 250 9.08 -1.88 38.13
C SER A 250 9.70 -0.59 37.62
N VAL A 251 9.68 0.43 38.48
CA VAL A 251 10.48 1.64 38.33
C VAL A 251 11.93 1.21 38.11
N ILE A 252 12.44 1.33 36.88
CA ILE A 252 13.89 1.30 36.65
C ILE A 252 14.41 2.66 37.11
N SER A 253 14.50 2.80 38.43
CA SER A 253 15.42 3.72 39.07
C SER A 253 16.79 3.05 38.97
N HIS A 254 17.71 3.69 38.25
CA HIS A 254 19.12 3.43 38.40
C HIS A 254 19.48 3.60 39.89
N GLY A 255 19.81 2.50 40.57
CA GLY A 255 20.16 2.53 41.99
C GLY A 255 20.17 1.16 42.65
N ASP A 256 21.27 0.43 42.46
CA ASP A 256 21.82 -0.63 43.30
C ASP A 256 20.87 -1.56 44.08
N LYS A 257 20.69 -2.80 43.59
CA LYS A 257 20.70 -4.00 44.45
C LYS A 257 21.44 -5.16 43.78
N LYS A 258 22.77 -5.18 43.97
CA LYS A 258 23.51 -6.44 44.08
C LYS A 258 23.11 -7.13 45.39
N LYS A 259 22.61 -8.36 45.31
CA LYS A 259 23.04 -9.54 46.10
C LYS A 259 21.95 -10.62 46.13
N ALA A 260 21.92 -11.46 45.12
CA ALA A 260 21.64 -12.90 45.23
C ALA A 260 21.84 -13.53 43.85
N HIS A 261 23.06 -13.98 43.56
CA HIS A 261 23.42 -15.06 42.60
C HIS A 261 24.95 -15.13 42.39
N LYS A 262 25.74 -15.04 43.46
CA LYS A 262 27.22 -15.16 43.35
C LYS A 262 27.75 -16.60 43.37
N GLY A 263 26.90 -17.61 43.56
CA GLY A 263 27.32 -19.03 43.57
C GLY A 263 27.13 -19.76 42.24
N ALA A 264 26.07 -19.44 41.48
CA ALA A 264 25.80 -20.10 40.19
C ALA A 264 26.68 -19.53 39.06
N ILE A 265 27.00 -18.23 39.13
CA ILE A 265 27.72 -17.51 38.06
C ILE A 265 29.20 -17.94 37.97
N THR A 266 29.84 -18.31 39.08
CA THR A 266 31.27 -18.68 39.09
C THR A 266 31.58 -20.07 38.55
N ILE A 267 30.60 -20.97 38.48
CA ILE A 267 30.77 -22.31 37.88
C ILE A 267 30.23 -22.31 36.44
N VAL A 268 29.12 -21.60 36.19
CA VAL A 268 28.52 -21.51 34.86
C VAL A 268 29.37 -20.67 33.91
N LEU A 269 30.02 -19.57 34.35
CA LEU A 269 30.87 -18.78 33.46
C LEU A 269 32.10 -19.52 32.90
N PRO A 270 32.89 -20.28 33.69
CA PRO A 270 33.99 -21.06 33.13
C PRO A 270 33.50 -22.29 32.35
N LEU A 271 32.39 -22.92 32.74
CA LEU A 271 31.77 -24.00 31.93
C LEU A 271 31.25 -23.48 30.59
N MET A 272 30.59 -22.32 30.58
CA MET A 272 30.15 -21.63 29.38
C MET A 272 31.33 -21.10 28.58
N GLY A 273 32.41 -20.68 29.24
CA GLY A 273 33.65 -20.24 28.59
C GLY A 273 34.40 -21.39 27.91
N VAL A 274 34.47 -22.56 28.57
CA VAL A 274 35.04 -23.78 27.99
C VAL A 274 34.13 -24.33 26.89
N LEU A 275 32.81 -24.32 27.09
CA LEU A 275 31.84 -24.71 26.06
C LEU A 275 31.88 -23.73 24.87
N PHE A 276 32.07 -22.44 25.12
CA PHE A 276 32.22 -21.40 24.10
C PHE A 276 33.57 -21.53 23.38
N LEU A 277 34.65 -21.91 24.07
CA LEU A 277 35.94 -22.18 23.44
C LEU A 277 35.92 -23.48 22.63
N LEU A 278 35.27 -24.54 23.12
CA LEU A 278 35.04 -25.77 22.37
C LEU A 278 34.14 -25.51 21.16
N PHE A 279 33.07 -24.75 21.32
CA PHE A 279 32.21 -24.32 20.23
C PHE A 279 32.96 -23.42 19.25
N ALA A 280 33.79 -22.49 19.72
CA ALA A 280 34.64 -21.65 18.89
C ALA A 280 35.69 -22.47 18.14
N LEU A 281 36.27 -23.51 18.75
CA LEU A 281 37.21 -24.44 18.08
C LEU A 281 36.49 -25.34 17.08
N ILE A 282 35.27 -25.80 17.38
CA ILE A 282 34.41 -26.53 16.44
C ILE A 282 34.00 -25.61 15.28
N VAL A 283 33.64 -24.36 15.56
CA VAL A 283 33.31 -23.33 14.56
C VAL A 283 34.55 -22.96 13.77
N ILE A 284 35.74 -22.82 14.37
CA ILE A 284 36.99 -22.55 13.66
C ILE A 284 37.38 -23.76 12.80
N TYR A 285 37.24 -24.99 13.31
CA TYR A 285 37.43 -26.21 12.53
C TYR A 285 36.42 -26.26 11.36
N PHE A 286 35.16 -25.92 11.60
CA PHE A 286 34.13 -25.80 10.56
C PHE A 286 34.35 -24.62 9.63
N VAL A 287 34.98 -23.52 10.07
CA VAL A 287 35.29 -22.29 9.30
C VAL A 287 36.57 -22.47 8.51
N LEU A 288 37.52 -23.29 8.96
CA LEU A 288 38.71 -23.69 8.21
C LEU A 288 38.35 -24.78 7.19
N ASN A 289 37.52 -25.76 7.56
CA ASN A 289 36.94 -26.71 6.61
C ASN A 289 35.91 -26.05 5.68
N ARG A 290 35.18 -25.02 6.14
CA ARG A 290 34.33 -24.17 5.29
C ARG A 290 35.16 -23.22 4.46
N LYS A 291 36.26 -22.60 4.89
CA LYS A 291 37.14 -21.82 3.99
C LYS A 291 37.71 -22.70 2.89
N LYS A 292 38.01 -23.97 3.21
CA LYS A 292 38.36 -24.99 2.22
C LYS A 292 37.19 -25.42 1.31
N ARG A 293 35.94 -25.05 1.64
CA ARG A 293 34.69 -25.21 0.83
C ARG A 293 34.05 -23.89 0.32
N ILE A 294 34.46 -22.71 0.80
CA ILE A 294 33.89 -21.35 0.60
C ILE A 294 34.80 -20.50 -0.30
N VAL A 295 36.03 -20.95 -0.60
CA VAL A 295 36.66 -20.56 -1.88
C VAL A 295 35.76 -20.98 -3.07
N GLU A 296 34.80 -21.89 -2.85
CA GLU A 296 33.90 -22.39 -3.89
C GLU A 296 32.48 -21.82 -3.89
N ASN A 297 31.95 -21.24 -2.80
CA ASN A 297 30.54 -20.79 -2.77
C ASN A 297 30.28 -19.64 -1.77
N ASP A 298 30.27 -18.42 -2.33
CA ASP A 298 29.31 -17.33 -2.10
C ASP A 298 29.26 -16.57 -0.74
N ILE A 299 29.37 -15.24 -0.85
CA ILE A 299 29.12 -14.24 0.21
C ILE A 299 27.83 -13.50 -0.19
N GLN A 300 26.69 -13.86 0.43
CA GLN A 300 25.45 -13.07 0.45
C GLN A 300 24.64 -13.52 1.68
N GLY A 301 24.03 -12.67 2.53
CA GLY A 301 23.95 -11.22 2.55
C GLY A 301 23.17 -10.68 3.76
N ARG A 302 22.83 -9.39 3.70
CA ARG A 302 21.64 -8.76 4.34
C ARG A 302 21.26 -7.50 3.55
N ASN A 303 20.05 -7.50 2.98
CA ASN A 303 19.43 -6.45 2.15
C ASN A 303 18.83 -5.29 2.97
N PRO A 304 19.02 -4.02 2.57
CA PRO A 304 18.02 -2.96 2.67
C PRO A 304 17.43 -2.64 1.28
N ASP A 305 16.10 -2.63 1.18
CA ASP A 305 15.35 -2.40 -0.07
C ASP A 305 15.47 -0.93 -0.53
N LEU A 306 16.43 -0.69 -1.42
CA LEU A 306 16.90 0.62 -1.90
C LEU A 306 15.88 1.34 -2.81
N PHE A 307 14.93 0.62 -3.40
CA PHE A 307 14.03 1.19 -4.42
C PHE A 307 12.82 1.95 -3.87
N SER A 308 12.68 2.06 -2.55
CA SER A 308 11.62 2.87 -1.91
C SER A 308 11.94 4.37 -1.85
N VAL A 309 13.20 4.77 -2.13
CA VAL A 309 13.69 6.16 -2.05
C VAL A 309 14.18 6.63 -3.41
N TRP A 310 13.31 6.72 -4.41
CA TRP A 310 13.69 7.28 -5.72
C TRP A 310 13.10 8.67 -5.90
N ASN A 311 13.70 9.63 -5.18
CA ASN A 311 13.63 11.06 -5.48
C ASN A 311 15.06 11.63 -5.65
N TYR A 312 15.33 12.10 -6.86
CA TYR A 312 16.13 13.29 -7.20
C TYR A 312 17.66 13.26 -7.41
N ASP A 313 18.36 12.13 -7.57
CA ASP A 313 19.67 12.20 -8.25
C ASP A 313 20.02 10.95 -9.08
N GLY A 314 19.59 10.93 -10.35
CA GLY A 314 19.78 9.82 -11.28
C GLY A 314 21.22 9.57 -11.74
N ARG A 315 22.22 10.35 -11.28
CA ARG A 315 23.64 10.12 -11.61
C ARG A 315 24.28 9.02 -10.77
N ILE A 316 23.94 8.91 -9.49
CA ILE A 316 24.57 7.94 -8.58
C ILE A 316 24.15 6.50 -8.96
N ILE A 317 22.87 6.31 -9.30
CA ILE A 317 22.30 5.01 -9.72
C ILE A 317 22.89 4.54 -11.06
N TYR A 318 23.14 5.48 -11.98
CA TYR A 318 23.74 5.16 -13.27
C TYR A 318 25.15 4.59 -13.10
N GLU A 319 25.97 5.19 -12.25
CA GLU A 319 27.33 4.72 -11.97
C GLU A 319 27.33 3.40 -11.18
N ASP A 320 26.42 3.21 -10.23
CA ASP A 320 26.30 1.94 -9.48
C ASP A 320 25.92 0.77 -10.40
N ILE A 321 24.99 0.99 -11.33
CA ILE A 321 24.58 -0.04 -12.30
C ILE A 321 25.73 -0.33 -13.28
N LEU A 322 26.33 0.71 -13.89
CA LEU A 322 27.44 0.50 -14.82
C LEU A 322 28.67 -0.13 -14.15
N GLY A 323 28.94 0.24 -12.90
CA GLY A 323 29.97 -0.40 -12.08
C GLY A 323 29.66 -1.88 -11.81
N ALA A 324 28.41 -2.20 -11.48
CA ALA A 324 27.99 -3.58 -11.19
C ALA A 324 28.07 -4.52 -12.39
N ILE A 325 27.88 -4.02 -13.62
CA ILE A 325 27.98 -4.82 -14.86
C ILE A 325 29.21 -4.52 -15.72
N GLU A 326 30.19 -3.80 -15.16
CA GLU A 326 31.46 -3.44 -15.80
C GLU A 326 31.26 -2.85 -17.23
N ASP A 327 30.39 -1.86 -17.37
CA ASP A 327 30.02 -1.22 -18.64
C ASP A 327 29.46 -2.19 -19.70
N PHE A 328 28.49 -3.03 -19.29
CA PHE A 328 27.80 -4.03 -20.12
C PHE A 328 28.73 -5.13 -20.65
N ASN A 329 29.63 -5.61 -19.80
CA ASN A 329 30.49 -6.74 -20.09
C ASN A 329 29.67 -8.03 -20.33
N ASP A 330 30.00 -8.80 -21.37
CA ASP A 330 29.31 -10.03 -21.75
C ASP A 330 29.35 -11.10 -20.65
N LYS A 331 30.23 -11.00 -19.65
CA LYS A 331 30.21 -11.86 -18.46
C LYS A 331 28.88 -11.81 -17.69
N TYR A 332 28.20 -10.66 -17.71
CA TYR A 332 26.94 -10.45 -16.99
C TYR A 332 25.72 -10.69 -17.88
N PHE A 333 25.92 -11.04 -19.15
CA PHE A 333 24.85 -11.29 -20.10
C PHE A 333 24.05 -12.53 -19.72
N ILE A 334 22.72 -12.40 -19.69
CA ILE A 334 21.80 -13.49 -19.35
C ILE A 334 20.82 -13.83 -20.47
N GLY A 335 20.72 -13.00 -21.51
CA GLY A 335 19.87 -13.28 -22.65
C GLY A 335 19.71 -12.09 -23.58
N GLU A 336 19.29 -12.35 -24.81
CA GLU A 336 19.04 -11.35 -25.83
C GLU A 336 17.62 -11.54 -26.34
N GLY A 337 16.82 -10.48 -26.25
CA GLY A 337 15.48 -10.42 -26.83
C GLY A 337 15.51 -9.62 -28.14
N GLY A 338 14.37 -9.53 -28.82
CA GLY A 338 14.28 -8.82 -30.11
C GLY A 338 14.63 -7.32 -30.04
N TYR A 339 14.60 -6.73 -28.85
CA TYR A 339 14.81 -5.28 -28.65
C TYR A 339 16.04 -4.95 -27.80
N GLY A 340 16.79 -5.94 -27.31
CA GLY A 340 17.97 -5.65 -26.51
C GLY A 340 18.60 -6.85 -25.80
N LYS A 341 19.82 -6.62 -25.30
CA LYS A 341 20.56 -7.54 -24.45
C LYS A 341 20.22 -7.32 -22.98
N VAL A 342 20.02 -8.39 -22.24
CA VAL A 342 19.71 -8.37 -20.81
C VAL A 342 20.93 -8.85 -20.03
N TYR A 343 21.26 -8.11 -18.99
CA TYR A 343 22.38 -8.38 -18.10
C TYR A 343 21.87 -8.55 -16.67
N LYS A 344 22.47 -9.45 -15.90
CA LYS A 344 22.25 -9.55 -14.45
C LYS A 344 23.19 -8.59 -13.75
N ALA A 345 22.65 -7.70 -12.93
CA ALA A 345 23.44 -6.78 -12.11
C ALA A 345 23.23 -7.10 -10.63
N ASP A 346 24.32 -7.39 -9.93
CA ASP A 346 24.36 -7.51 -8.48
C ASP A 346 24.75 -6.14 -7.91
N LEU A 347 23.76 -5.39 -7.42
CA LEU A 347 23.98 -4.04 -6.93
C LEU A 347 24.74 -4.05 -5.58
N PRO A 348 25.49 -2.98 -5.24
CA PRO A 348 26.22 -2.89 -3.96
C PRO A 348 25.35 -3.07 -2.70
N THR A 349 24.03 -2.88 -2.83
CA THR A 349 23.04 -3.08 -1.77
C THR A 349 22.69 -4.54 -1.50
N GLY A 350 23.18 -5.47 -2.33
CA GLY A 350 22.85 -6.89 -2.28
C GLY A 350 21.62 -7.27 -3.11
N GLN A 351 21.02 -6.30 -3.80
CA GLN A 351 19.86 -6.52 -4.64
C GLN A 351 20.26 -6.92 -6.06
N VAL A 352 19.63 -7.97 -6.58
CA VAL A 352 19.84 -8.46 -7.94
C VAL A 352 18.77 -7.89 -8.86
N VAL A 353 19.19 -7.30 -9.97
CA VAL A 353 18.28 -6.71 -10.98
C VAL A 353 18.64 -7.19 -12.38
N ALA A 354 17.65 -7.21 -13.27
CA ALA A 354 17.86 -7.42 -14.69
C ALA A 354 17.96 -6.06 -15.41
N VAL A 355 19.05 -5.84 -16.13
CA VAL A 355 19.31 -4.60 -16.88
C VAL A 355 19.21 -4.90 -18.37
N LYS A 356 18.16 -4.40 -19.03
CA LYS A 356 17.95 -4.55 -20.47
C LYS A 356 18.54 -3.36 -21.22
N LYS A 357 19.68 -3.56 -21.87
CA LYS A 357 20.31 -2.61 -22.81
C LYS A 357 19.68 -2.76 -24.18
N LEU A 358 19.18 -1.67 -24.74
CA LEU A 358 18.56 -1.71 -26.06
C LEU A 358 19.61 -1.76 -27.19
N HIS A 359 19.24 -2.38 -28.31
CA HIS A 359 20.07 -2.35 -29.51
C HIS A 359 20.11 -0.94 -30.12
N PRO A 360 21.29 -0.48 -30.60
CA PRO A 360 21.34 0.63 -31.54
C PRO A 360 20.69 0.24 -32.87
N HIS A 361 19.91 1.13 -33.51
CA HIS A 361 19.32 0.87 -34.82
C HIS A 361 20.41 0.71 -35.89
N GLU A 362 20.12 -0.08 -36.93
CA GLU A 362 21.06 -0.49 -37.99
C GLU A 362 21.66 0.66 -38.84
N ASP A 363 21.25 1.92 -38.60
CA ASP A 363 21.73 3.11 -39.32
C ASP A 363 22.57 4.08 -38.46
N GLY A 364 23.03 3.63 -37.29
CA GLY A 364 24.18 4.24 -36.61
C GLY A 364 23.95 5.52 -35.80
N GLU A 365 22.77 6.15 -35.78
CA GLU A 365 22.57 7.40 -34.99
C GLU A 365 21.28 7.50 -34.16
N GLN A 366 20.36 6.54 -34.21
CA GLN A 366 19.18 6.55 -33.30
C GLN A 366 18.92 5.18 -32.68
N ILE A 367 18.81 5.13 -31.36
CA ILE A 367 18.31 3.96 -30.61
C ILE A 367 16.84 3.73 -31.01
N ASP A 368 16.33 2.49 -31.03
CA ASP A 368 14.88 2.24 -31.16
C ASP A 368 14.12 2.84 -29.97
N GLN A 369 13.85 4.15 -30.07
CA GLN A 369 13.18 4.92 -29.04
C GLN A 369 11.71 4.53 -28.92
N THR A 370 11.14 3.85 -29.92
CA THR A 370 9.72 3.52 -29.93
C THR A 370 9.44 2.37 -28.98
N SER A 371 10.18 1.26 -29.07
CA SER A 371 10.02 0.15 -28.13
C SER A 371 10.37 0.56 -26.70
N PHE A 372 11.44 1.35 -26.54
CA PHE A 372 11.83 1.92 -25.25
C PHE A 372 10.71 2.75 -24.60
N LYS A 373 10.15 3.71 -25.34
CA LYS A 373 9.09 4.58 -24.84
C LYS A 373 7.81 3.80 -24.55
N ASN A 374 7.46 2.82 -25.39
CA ASN A 374 6.31 1.96 -25.15
C ASN A 374 6.48 1.17 -23.85
N GLU A 375 7.64 0.55 -23.65
CA GLU A 375 7.90 -0.30 -22.49
C GLU A 375 7.88 0.50 -21.18
N ILE A 376 8.49 1.70 -21.18
CA ILE A 376 8.40 2.66 -20.05
C ILE A 376 6.96 3.09 -19.82
N GLN A 377 6.25 3.51 -20.88
CA GLN A 377 4.89 4.00 -20.76
C GLN A 377 3.98 2.93 -20.15
N VAL A 378 4.02 1.71 -20.69
CA VAL A 378 3.17 0.62 -20.22
C VAL A 378 3.50 0.26 -18.78
N LEU A 379 4.76 0.01 -18.45
CA LEU A 379 5.15 -0.48 -17.12
C LEU A 379 5.14 0.57 -16.01
N THR A 380 5.05 1.86 -16.37
CA THR A 380 4.78 2.93 -15.38
C THR A 380 3.28 3.11 -15.12
N GLU A 381 2.43 2.79 -16.11
CA GLU A 381 0.97 2.93 -16.01
C GLU A 381 0.30 1.67 -15.43
N ILE A 382 0.84 0.47 -15.66
CA ILE A 382 0.26 -0.79 -15.21
C ILE A 382 1.03 -1.41 -14.04
N ARG A 383 0.30 -1.98 -13.07
CA ARG A 383 0.90 -2.71 -11.95
C ARG A 383 0.07 -3.95 -11.62
N HIS A 384 0.64 -5.12 -11.87
CA HIS A 384 -0.02 -6.40 -11.62
C HIS A 384 0.98 -7.43 -11.10
N ARG A 385 0.54 -8.34 -10.21
CA ARG A 385 1.41 -9.35 -9.59
C ARG A 385 2.04 -10.35 -10.57
N ASN A 386 1.51 -10.46 -11.78
CA ASN A 386 1.97 -11.33 -12.87
C ASN A 386 2.50 -10.53 -14.07
N ILE A 387 2.95 -9.31 -13.84
CA ILE A 387 3.67 -8.47 -14.82
C ILE A 387 5.01 -8.09 -14.17
N VAL A 388 6.10 -8.17 -14.94
CA VAL A 388 7.45 -7.88 -14.43
C VAL A 388 7.52 -6.44 -13.90
N LYS A 389 8.14 -6.26 -12.74
CA LYS A 389 8.26 -4.95 -12.12
C LYS A 389 9.42 -4.16 -12.75
N LEU A 390 9.11 -2.96 -13.25
CA LEU A 390 10.11 -1.97 -13.64
C LEU A 390 10.55 -1.17 -12.40
N TYR A 391 11.83 -1.21 -12.07
CA TYR A 391 12.41 -0.38 -10.99
C TYR A 391 12.80 1.01 -11.49
N GLY A 392 13.25 1.12 -12.73
CA GLY A 392 13.66 2.39 -13.31
C GLY A 392 14.18 2.27 -14.74
N PHE A 393 14.58 3.39 -15.31
CA PHE A 393 15.15 3.45 -16.65
C PHE A 393 16.22 4.53 -16.74
N CYS A 394 17.15 4.37 -17.69
CA CYS A 394 18.11 5.39 -18.06
C CYS A 394 17.94 5.72 -19.55
N SER A 395 17.87 7.02 -19.85
CA SER A 395 17.86 7.54 -21.22
C SER A 395 19.02 8.50 -21.39
N HIS A 396 20.15 8.02 -21.92
CA HIS A 396 21.35 8.82 -22.15
C HIS A 396 21.86 8.69 -23.59
N ALA A 397 22.55 9.71 -24.10
CA ALA A 397 22.99 9.77 -25.50
C ALA A 397 23.91 8.62 -25.93
N ARG A 398 24.59 7.97 -24.97
CA ARG A 398 25.51 6.84 -25.21
C ARG A 398 24.92 5.49 -24.83
N CYS A 399 23.84 5.46 -24.05
CA CYS A 399 23.23 4.22 -23.57
C CYS A 399 21.81 4.46 -23.05
N SER A 400 20.86 3.63 -23.50
CA SER A 400 19.52 3.55 -22.94
C SER A 400 19.25 2.14 -22.43
N PHE A 401 18.78 2.03 -21.20
CA PHE A 401 18.49 0.75 -20.57
C PHE A 401 17.33 0.82 -19.59
N LEU A 402 16.74 -0.36 -19.34
CA LEU A 402 15.62 -0.57 -18.42
C LEU A 402 16.08 -1.47 -17.28
N VAL A 403 15.60 -1.21 -16.06
CA VAL A 403 15.98 -1.96 -14.85
C VAL A 403 14.75 -2.65 -14.29
N TYR A 404 14.79 -3.99 -14.26
CA TYR A 404 13.69 -4.86 -13.85
C TYR A 404 14.00 -5.64 -12.59
N GLU A 405 12.94 -6.13 -11.95
CA GLU A 405 13.01 -7.32 -11.11
C GLU A 405 13.69 -8.47 -11.87
N TYR A 406 14.70 -9.08 -11.23
CA TYR A 406 15.37 -10.26 -11.76
C TYR A 406 14.54 -11.51 -11.47
N MET A 407 14.28 -12.31 -12.50
CA MET A 407 13.51 -13.55 -12.42
C MET A 407 14.48 -14.73 -12.58
N GLU A 408 14.72 -15.47 -11.49
CA GLU A 408 15.91 -16.30 -11.37
C GLU A 408 15.91 -17.55 -12.26
N ARG A 409 14.73 -18.04 -12.64
CA ARG A 409 14.60 -19.19 -13.56
C ARG A 409 14.52 -18.77 -15.03
N GLY A 410 14.65 -17.48 -15.32
CA GLY A 410 14.61 -16.97 -16.69
C GLY A 410 13.28 -17.22 -17.37
N SER A 411 13.32 -17.47 -18.68
CA SER A 411 12.09 -17.64 -19.48
C SER A 411 11.48 -19.02 -19.34
N LEU A 412 10.15 -19.11 -19.40
CA LEU A 412 9.42 -20.37 -19.46
C LEU A 412 9.92 -21.25 -20.62
N SER A 413 10.27 -20.64 -21.74
CA SER A 413 10.88 -21.28 -22.89
C SER A 413 12.14 -22.08 -22.54
N GLU A 414 13.01 -21.51 -21.71
CA GLU A 414 14.27 -22.11 -21.27
C GLU A 414 14.02 -23.24 -20.26
N VAL A 415 13.16 -22.98 -19.27
CA VAL A 415 12.76 -23.96 -18.26
C VAL A 415 12.07 -25.18 -18.89
N LEU A 416 11.32 -24.99 -19.98
CA LEU A 416 10.68 -26.10 -20.70
C LEU A 416 11.66 -26.91 -21.58
N ARG A 417 12.82 -26.34 -21.94
CA ARG A 417 13.85 -26.99 -22.78
C ARG A 417 14.93 -27.70 -21.97
N ASN A 418 15.09 -27.36 -20.69
CA ASN A 418 16.15 -27.91 -19.84
C ASN A 418 15.60 -28.96 -18.84
N GLY A 419 16.47 -29.44 -17.95
CA GLY A 419 16.10 -30.45 -16.93
C GLY A 419 15.08 -29.96 -15.90
N GLU A 420 14.85 -28.66 -15.78
CA GLU A 420 13.90 -28.05 -14.84
C GLU A 420 12.44 -28.24 -15.29
N ALA A 421 12.20 -28.66 -16.54
CA ALA A 421 10.87 -29.05 -17.01
C ALA A 421 10.25 -30.16 -16.15
N MET A 422 11.09 -30.99 -15.52
CA MET A 422 10.66 -32.04 -14.57
C MET A 422 10.17 -31.46 -13.22
N GLU A 423 10.65 -30.29 -12.82
CA GLU A 423 10.20 -29.60 -11.61
C GLU A 423 8.85 -28.90 -11.81
N LEU A 424 8.47 -28.60 -13.07
CA LEU A 424 7.17 -28.07 -13.47
C LEU A 424 6.12 -29.18 -13.54
N ASP A 425 5.67 -29.64 -12.37
CA ASP A 425 4.52 -30.53 -12.26
C ASP A 425 3.23 -29.89 -12.82
N TRP A 426 2.18 -30.69 -12.96
CA TRP A 426 0.90 -30.24 -13.51
C TRP A 426 0.31 -29.02 -12.76
N MET A 427 0.43 -28.99 -11.43
CA MET A 427 -0.12 -27.90 -10.63
C MET A 427 0.64 -26.60 -10.88
N LYS A 428 1.96 -26.65 -11.01
CA LYS A 428 2.79 -25.49 -11.38
C LYS A 428 2.47 -25.01 -12.79
N ARG A 429 2.32 -25.93 -13.77
CA ARG A 429 1.92 -25.57 -15.15
C ARG A 429 0.57 -24.86 -15.18
N ALA A 430 -0.42 -25.37 -14.45
CA ALA A 430 -1.73 -24.73 -14.34
C ALA A 430 -1.65 -23.34 -13.70
N LYS A 431 -0.80 -23.15 -12.67
CA LYS A 431 -0.55 -21.83 -12.07
C LYS A 431 0.12 -20.85 -13.03
N VAL A 432 1.04 -21.31 -13.87
CA VAL A 432 1.65 -20.47 -14.92
C VAL A 432 0.58 -19.99 -15.91
N VAL A 433 -0.26 -20.90 -16.41
CA VAL A 433 -1.37 -20.55 -17.32
C VAL A 433 -2.33 -19.56 -16.65
N GLN A 434 -2.72 -19.81 -15.40
CA GLN A 434 -3.60 -18.92 -14.65
C GLN A 434 -2.98 -17.54 -14.47
N SER A 435 -1.68 -17.46 -14.16
CA SER A 435 -0.95 -16.20 -13.99
C SER A 435 -0.94 -15.36 -15.25
N VAL A 436 -0.67 -15.99 -16.40
CA VAL A 436 -0.67 -15.31 -17.71
C VAL A 436 -2.08 -14.85 -18.07
N ALA A 437 -3.10 -15.70 -17.87
CA ALA A 437 -4.49 -15.34 -18.15
C ALA A 437 -4.96 -14.17 -17.28
N GLN A 438 -4.59 -14.13 -15.99
CA GLN A 438 -4.92 -13.01 -15.09
C GLN A 438 -4.24 -11.71 -15.54
N ALA A 439 -2.97 -11.75 -15.90
CA ALA A 439 -2.26 -10.57 -16.40
C ALA A 439 -2.89 -10.02 -17.69
N LEU A 440 -3.23 -10.90 -18.64
CA LEU A 440 -3.89 -10.49 -19.88
C LEU A 440 -5.30 -9.96 -19.64
N SER A 441 -6.09 -10.60 -18.78
CA SER A 441 -7.42 -10.11 -18.41
C SER A 441 -7.34 -8.70 -17.84
N TYR A 442 -6.39 -8.47 -16.93
CA TYR A 442 -6.14 -7.16 -16.37
C TYR A 442 -5.77 -6.12 -17.45
N MET A 443 -4.81 -6.43 -18.33
CA MET A 443 -4.40 -5.52 -19.39
C MET A 443 -5.52 -5.21 -20.41
N HIS A 444 -6.35 -6.19 -20.73
CA HIS A 444 -7.37 -6.09 -21.78
C HIS A 444 -8.70 -5.51 -21.30
N HIS A 445 -9.04 -5.71 -20.01
CA HIS A 445 -10.38 -5.41 -19.50
C HIS A 445 -10.38 -4.45 -18.31
N ASP A 446 -9.34 -4.48 -17.47
CA ASP A 446 -9.30 -3.65 -16.26
C ASP A 446 -8.53 -2.34 -16.50
N CYS A 447 -7.57 -2.33 -17.43
CA CYS A 447 -6.91 -1.12 -17.90
C CYS A 447 -7.83 -0.34 -18.87
N ASN A 448 -7.98 0.96 -18.63
CA ASN A 448 -8.69 1.87 -19.53
C ASN A 448 -7.80 3.07 -19.89
N PRO A 449 -7.35 3.19 -21.15
CA PRO A 449 -7.65 2.30 -22.29
C PRO A 449 -6.95 0.93 -22.20
N PRO A 450 -7.45 -0.12 -22.88
CA PRO A 450 -6.83 -1.44 -22.87
C PRO A 450 -5.43 -1.44 -23.47
N PHE A 451 -4.53 -2.27 -22.93
CA PHE A 451 -3.19 -2.49 -23.48
C PHE A 451 -3.11 -3.86 -24.13
N VAL A 452 -2.57 -3.94 -25.35
CA VAL A 452 -2.28 -5.22 -26.01
C VAL A 452 -0.78 -5.42 -26.02
N HIS A 453 -0.32 -6.57 -25.51
CA HIS A 453 1.10 -6.91 -25.44
C HIS A 453 1.76 -7.05 -26.82
N ARG A 454 1.03 -7.62 -27.80
CA ARG A 454 1.43 -7.86 -29.21
C ARG A 454 2.60 -8.83 -29.45
N ASP A 455 3.39 -9.14 -28.45
CA ASP A 455 4.46 -10.16 -28.53
C ASP A 455 4.43 -11.16 -27.36
N LEU A 456 3.26 -11.77 -27.08
CA LEU A 456 3.18 -12.75 -26.01
C LEU A 456 3.69 -14.12 -26.49
N SER A 457 4.78 -14.61 -25.88
CA SER A 457 5.37 -15.92 -26.17
C SER A 457 5.97 -16.56 -24.90
N SER A 458 6.37 -17.82 -24.96
CA SER A 458 7.06 -18.50 -23.84
C SER A 458 8.42 -17.86 -23.50
N ASN A 459 9.03 -17.10 -24.42
CA ASN A 459 10.26 -16.35 -24.15
C ASN A 459 9.99 -15.12 -23.27
N ASN A 460 8.77 -14.57 -23.35
CA ASN A 460 8.34 -13.36 -22.67
C ASN A 460 7.51 -13.65 -21.40
N ILE A 461 7.54 -14.91 -20.93
CA ILE A 461 6.99 -15.32 -19.64
C ILE A 461 8.18 -15.70 -18.77
N LEU A 462 8.46 -14.89 -17.75
CA LEU A 462 9.57 -15.12 -16.83
C LEU A 462 9.09 -15.84 -15.56
N LEU A 463 9.95 -16.68 -15.01
CA LEU A 463 9.69 -17.47 -13.81
C LEU A 463 10.69 -17.12 -12.70
N ASN A 464 10.18 -16.96 -11.48
CA ASN A 464 11.02 -16.85 -10.29
C ASN A 464 11.32 -18.23 -9.69
N MET A 465 12.08 -18.29 -8.60
CA MET A 465 12.42 -19.53 -7.91
C MET A 465 11.20 -20.40 -7.51
N GLU A 466 10.06 -19.77 -7.17
CA GLU A 466 8.80 -20.46 -6.81
C GLU A 466 7.90 -20.82 -8.01
N PHE A 467 8.37 -20.69 -9.25
CA PHE A 467 7.58 -20.88 -10.49
C PHE A 467 6.39 -19.91 -10.63
N LYS A 468 6.46 -18.75 -9.98
CA LYS A 468 5.52 -17.65 -10.22
C LYS A 468 5.83 -17.03 -11.58
N ALA A 469 4.82 -16.95 -12.44
CA ALA A 469 4.96 -16.40 -13.79
C ALA A 469 4.62 -14.92 -13.86
N CYS A 470 5.49 -14.17 -14.55
CA CYS A 470 5.27 -12.77 -14.91
C CYS A 470 5.45 -12.57 -16.42
N ILE A 471 4.60 -11.75 -17.02
CA ILE A 471 4.77 -11.29 -18.41
C ILE A 471 5.84 -10.19 -18.44
N SER A 472 6.73 -10.26 -19.43
CA SER A 472 7.82 -9.31 -19.68
C SER A 472 7.88 -8.87 -21.15
N ASP A 473 8.74 -7.91 -21.45
CA ASP A 473 9.01 -7.39 -22.81
C ASP A 473 7.83 -6.69 -23.48
N PHE A 474 7.51 -5.49 -22.98
CA PHE A 474 6.41 -4.67 -23.47
C PHE A 474 6.81 -3.72 -24.61
N GLY A 475 7.94 -3.95 -25.27
CA GLY A 475 8.45 -3.05 -26.33
C GLY A 475 7.48 -2.88 -27.50
N THR A 476 6.73 -3.93 -27.84
CA THR A 476 5.72 -3.88 -28.91
C THR A 476 4.31 -3.54 -28.41
N ALA A 477 4.14 -3.40 -27.09
CA ALA A 477 2.83 -3.20 -26.51
C ALA A 477 2.24 -1.86 -26.95
N ARG A 478 0.92 -1.85 -27.14
CA ARG A 478 0.19 -0.65 -27.58
C ARG A 478 -1.08 -0.47 -26.77
N LEU A 479 -1.39 0.79 -26.55
CA LEU A 479 -2.70 1.25 -26.13
C LEU A 479 -3.69 1.05 -27.29
N LEU A 480 -4.79 0.33 -27.07
CA LEU A 480 -5.92 0.25 -28.00
C LEU A 480 -6.74 1.54 -27.91
N LYS A 481 -6.73 2.34 -28.97
CA LYS A 481 -7.64 3.49 -29.11
C LYS A 481 -8.91 3.03 -29.84
N PRO A 482 -10.11 3.39 -29.37
CA PRO A 482 -11.37 2.98 -30.00
C PRO A 482 -11.49 3.36 -31.49
N ASP A 483 -10.82 4.44 -31.90
CA ASP A 483 -10.93 5.03 -33.25
C ASP A 483 -9.70 4.81 -34.14
N SER A 484 -8.73 3.99 -33.72
CA SER A 484 -7.54 3.71 -34.55
C SER A 484 -7.68 2.38 -35.29
N SER A 485 -7.60 2.41 -36.62
CA SER A 485 -7.29 1.21 -37.41
C SER A 485 -5.84 0.80 -37.12
N ASN A 486 -5.65 -0.26 -36.34
CA ASN A 486 -4.34 -0.85 -36.07
C ASN A 486 -3.74 -1.50 -37.32
#